data_AF-A0A7S2JK80-F1
#
_entry.id   AF-A0A7S2JK80-F1
#
_cell.length_a   1.000
_cell.length_b   1.000
_cell.length_c   1.000
_cell.angle_alpha   90.00
_cell.angle_beta   90.00
_cell.angle_gamma   90.00
#
_symmetry.space_group_name_H-M   'P 1'
#
loop_
_entity.id
_entity.type
_entity.pdbx_description
1 polymer ?
#
loop_
_entity_poly.entity_id
_entity_poly.type
_entity_poly.pdbx_seq_one_letter_code
_entity_poly.pdbx_strand_id
1 'polypeptide(L)'
;GTIIPKRERQRRCSAAAQDDPYSLYVALDSKGEAEGQLYIDDGRSFNYQKGAYVYRSFTYRAGVLRSTSLHNTTISGTPFVPETIVERVVILGVARAPQQAYVNVAGANQAPLSFDFDSSSRKLTLRRPATPIAKDWAITIL
;
A
#
# COMPACT_ATOMS: atom_id res chain seq x y z
N GLY A 1 -2.94 -13.77 -6.63
CA GLY A 1 -3.85 -12.62 -6.79
C GLY A 1 -3.03 -11.38 -7.08
N THR A 2 -3.66 -10.23 -7.28
CA THR A 2 -2.95 -8.99 -7.66
C THR A 2 -3.24 -7.84 -6.69
N ILE A 3 -2.26 -6.96 -6.50
CA ILE A 3 -2.40 -5.72 -5.73
C ILE A 3 -2.15 -4.54 -6.65
N ILE A 4 -3.17 -3.68 -6.81
CA ILE A 4 -3.13 -2.52 -7.69
C ILE A 4 -3.14 -1.24 -6.84
N PRO A 5 -2.04 -0.46 -6.83
CA PRO A 5 -2.01 0.87 -6.23
C PRO A 5 -2.70 1.88 -7.17
N LYS A 6 -3.60 2.71 -6.63
CA LYS A 6 -4.31 3.74 -7.39
C LYS A 6 -4.35 5.06 -6.63
N ARG A 7 -4.17 6.17 -7.35
CA ARG A 7 -4.57 7.49 -6.87
C ARG A 7 -5.99 7.74 -7.32
N GLU A 8 -6.89 7.83 -6.36
CA GLU A 8 -8.33 7.85 -6.63
C GLU A 8 -8.87 9.27 -6.72
N ARG A 9 -8.11 10.26 -6.24
CA ARG A 9 -8.45 11.67 -6.35
C ARG A 9 -8.23 12.12 -7.78
N GLN A 10 -9.30 12.39 -8.51
CA GLN A 10 -9.20 12.94 -9.85
C GLN A 10 -8.60 14.34 -9.78
N ARG A 11 -7.55 14.57 -10.58
CA ARG A 11 -6.89 15.88 -10.73
C ARG A 11 -6.88 16.29 -12.20
N ARG A 12 -6.58 17.56 -12.44
CA ARG A 12 -6.48 18.15 -13.79
C ARG A 12 -5.31 17.60 -14.63
N CYS A 13 -4.28 17.06 -13.99
CA CYS A 13 -3.11 16.45 -14.63
C CYS A 13 -2.36 15.54 -13.64
N SER A 14 -1.44 14.72 -14.14
CA SER A 14 -0.62 13.80 -13.33
C SER A 14 0.26 14.54 -12.31
N ALA A 15 0.85 15.68 -12.69
CA ALA A 15 1.65 16.50 -11.79
C ALA A 15 0.84 17.01 -10.58
N ALA A 16 -0.43 17.38 -10.80
CA ALA A 16 -1.32 17.80 -9.72
C ALA A 16 -1.76 16.64 -8.80
N ALA A 17 -1.57 15.39 -9.24
CA ALA A 17 -1.81 14.18 -8.44
C ALA A 17 -0.54 13.62 -7.81
N GLN A 18 0.62 14.27 -7.99
CA GLN A 18 1.92 13.71 -7.60
C GLN A 18 2.02 13.38 -6.10
N ASP A 19 1.34 14.15 -5.25
CA ASP A 19 1.37 13.97 -3.79
C ASP A 19 0.06 13.37 -3.25
N ASP A 20 -0.85 12.94 -4.14
CA ASP A 20 -2.10 12.33 -3.71
C ASP A 20 -1.87 10.95 -3.11
N PRO A 21 -2.62 10.62 -2.04
CA PRO A 21 -2.54 9.33 -1.37
C PRO A 21 -3.00 8.17 -2.27
N TYR A 22 -2.49 7.00 -1.93
CA TYR A 22 -2.81 5.76 -2.62
C TYR A 22 -3.95 5.01 -1.93
N SER A 23 -4.82 4.42 -2.75
CA SER A 23 -5.66 3.29 -2.39
C SER A 23 -5.03 2.01 -2.94
N LEU A 24 -4.94 0.95 -2.13
CA LEU A 24 -4.52 -0.37 -2.58
C LEU A 24 -5.74 -1.26 -2.82
N TYR A 25 -5.87 -1.80 -4.03
CA TYR A 25 -6.88 -2.79 -4.38
C TYR A 25 -6.23 -4.17 -4.42
N VAL A 26 -6.62 -5.05 -3.49
CA VAL A 26 -6.08 -6.38 -3.27
C VAL A 26 -7.10 -7.39 -3.78
N ALA A 27 -6.87 -7.98 -4.94
CA ALA A 27 -7.70 -9.05 -5.50
C ALA A 27 -7.08 -10.42 -5.19
N LEU A 28 -7.70 -11.17 -4.28
CA LEU A 28 -7.20 -12.47 -3.84
C LEU A 28 -7.37 -13.54 -4.93
N ASP A 29 -6.40 -14.44 -5.05
CA ASP A 29 -6.57 -15.66 -5.85
C ASP A 29 -7.26 -16.79 -5.07
N SER A 30 -7.30 -17.98 -5.67
CA SER A 30 -7.87 -19.19 -5.07
C SER A 30 -7.16 -19.65 -3.78
N LYS A 31 -5.92 -19.21 -3.54
CA LYS A 31 -5.18 -19.48 -2.30
C LYS A 31 -5.42 -18.39 -1.24
N GLY A 32 -6.19 -17.35 -1.56
CA GLY A 32 -6.37 -16.21 -0.68
C GLY A 32 -5.16 -15.27 -0.65
N GLU A 33 -4.32 -15.28 -1.70
CA GLU A 33 -3.07 -14.54 -1.75
C GLU A 33 -3.08 -13.49 -2.86
N ALA A 34 -2.31 -12.41 -2.67
CA ALA A 34 -2.12 -11.39 -3.69
C ALA A 34 -0.76 -10.71 -3.59
N GLU A 35 -0.22 -10.27 -4.73
CA GLU A 35 1.05 -9.55 -4.79
C GLU A 35 0.96 -8.39 -5.78
N GLY A 36 1.77 -7.37 -5.55
CA GLY A 36 1.89 -6.23 -6.46
C GLY A 36 3.06 -5.36 -6.09
N GLN A 37 3.38 -4.40 -6.95
CA GLN A 37 4.53 -3.53 -6.78
C GLN A 37 4.15 -2.08 -7.07
N LEU A 38 4.92 -1.14 -6.53
CA LEU A 38 4.77 0.28 -6.79
C LEU A 38 6.13 0.95 -6.89
N TYR A 39 6.37 1.58 -8.02
CA TYR A 39 7.53 2.42 -8.28
C TYR A 39 7.12 3.89 -8.32
N ILE A 40 7.88 4.78 -7.69
CA ILE A 40 7.65 6.22 -7.65
C ILE A 40 8.99 6.95 -7.65
N ASP A 41 9.17 7.92 -8.54
CA ASP A 41 10.27 8.88 -8.53
C ASP A 41 9.73 10.31 -8.74
N ASP A 42 10.61 11.25 -9.10
CA ASP A 42 10.17 12.63 -9.39
C ASP A 42 9.47 12.80 -10.75
N GLY A 43 9.44 11.75 -11.58
CA GLY A 43 8.76 11.69 -12.88
C GLY A 43 9.37 12.56 -13.99
N ARG A 44 10.52 13.21 -13.77
CA ARG A 44 11.06 14.20 -14.72
C ARG A 44 12.58 14.22 -14.87
N SER A 45 13.33 13.73 -13.88
CA SER A 45 14.79 13.76 -13.91
C SER A 45 15.37 12.34 -14.05
N PHE A 46 16.70 12.27 -14.19
CA PHE A 46 17.44 11.01 -14.13
C PHE A 46 17.92 10.67 -12.71
N ASN A 47 17.43 11.35 -11.67
CA ASN A 47 17.87 11.11 -10.30
C ASN A 47 17.56 9.67 -9.82
N TYR A 48 16.62 8.98 -10.45
CA TYR A 48 16.38 7.55 -10.18
C TYR A 48 17.62 6.69 -10.42
N GLN A 49 18.49 7.05 -11.37
CA GLN A 49 19.77 6.36 -11.63
C GLN A 49 20.73 6.48 -10.45
N LYS A 50 20.54 7.52 -9.62
CA LYS A 50 21.27 7.76 -8.38
C LYS A 50 20.52 7.25 -7.14
N GLY A 51 19.44 6.50 -7.31
CA GLY A 51 18.67 5.95 -6.17
C GLY A 51 17.61 6.90 -5.62
N ALA A 52 17.28 8.01 -6.31
CA ALA A 52 16.19 8.88 -5.89
C ALA A 52 14.83 8.32 -6.37
N TYR A 53 14.40 7.19 -5.80
CA TYR A 53 13.09 6.59 -6.06
C TYR A 53 12.63 5.72 -4.88
N VAL A 54 11.32 5.49 -4.81
CA VAL A 54 10.68 4.52 -3.93
C VAL A 54 10.24 3.33 -4.77
N TYR A 55 10.64 2.12 -4.37
CA TYR A 55 10.16 0.89 -4.99
C TYR A 55 9.68 -0.08 -3.91
N ARG A 56 8.41 -0.45 -3.95
CA ARG A 56 7.72 -1.22 -2.91
C ARG A 56 7.20 -2.53 -3.47
N SER A 57 7.31 -3.58 -2.66
CA SER A 57 6.56 -4.83 -2.82
C SER A 57 5.40 -4.84 -1.84
N PHE A 58 4.20 -5.17 -2.34
CA PHE A 58 3.03 -5.45 -1.55
C PHE A 58 2.71 -6.93 -1.63
N THR A 59 2.51 -7.58 -0.47
CA THR A 59 2.11 -8.99 -0.41
C THR A 59 0.97 -9.17 0.59
N TYR A 60 -0.04 -9.93 0.19
CA TYR A 60 -1.13 -10.36 1.07
C TYR A 60 -1.09 -11.87 1.19
N ARG A 61 -0.80 -12.38 2.39
CA ARG A 61 -0.75 -13.81 2.70
C ARG A 61 -1.20 -14.04 4.14
N ALA A 62 -2.02 -15.05 4.37
CA ALA A 62 -2.49 -15.46 5.70
C ALA A 62 -3.05 -14.29 6.56
N GLY A 63 -3.91 -13.44 5.98
CA GLY A 63 -4.53 -12.33 6.69
C GLY A 63 -3.62 -11.12 6.94
N VAL A 64 -2.42 -11.10 6.38
CA VAL A 64 -1.46 -10.00 6.57
C VAL A 64 -1.10 -9.36 5.24
N LEU A 65 -1.39 -8.05 5.10
CA LEU A 65 -0.88 -7.21 4.03
C LEU A 65 0.45 -6.57 4.45
N ARG A 66 1.53 -6.83 3.73
CA ARG A 66 2.86 -6.26 4.00
C ARG A 66 3.29 -5.31 2.88
N SER A 67 4.01 -4.27 3.26
CA SER A 67 4.78 -3.40 2.38
C SER A 67 6.25 -3.54 2.74
N THR A 68 7.09 -3.94 1.78
CA THR A 68 8.55 -4.04 1.96
C THR A 68 9.30 -3.29 0.87
N SER A 69 10.49 -2.79 1.19
CA SER A 69 11.33 -2.07 0.23
C SER A 69 11.96 -3.04 -0.78
N LEU A 70 11.88 -2.67 -2.06
CA LEU A 70 12.68 -3.25 -3.15
C LEU A 70 13.79 -2.28 -3.62
N HIS A 71 14.06 -1.24 -2.83
CA HIS A 71 15.10 -0.26 -3.15
C HIS A 71 16.48 -0.92 -3.18
N ASN A 72 17.33 -0.52 -4.15
CA ASN A 72 18.68 -1.06 -4.24
C ASN A 72 19.58 -0.40 -3.19
N THR A 73 20.00 -1.17 -2.19
CA THR A 73 20.85 -0.69 -1.08
C THR A 73 22.29 -0.36 -1.51
N THR A 74 22.71 -0.73 -2.71
CA THR A 74 24.08 -0.43 -3.21
C THR A 74 24.21 0.99 -3.79
N ILE A 75 23.11 1.73 -3.95
CA ILE A 75 23.11 3.07 -4.53
C ILE A 75 22.98 4.10 -3.40
N SER A 76 23.93 5.03 -3.31
CA SER A 76 24.08 5.98 -2.19
C SER A 76 23.83 7.45 -2.59
N GLY A 77 22.79 7.72 -3.37
CA GLY A 77 22.34 9.10 -3.64
C GLY A 77 21.36 9.64 -2.62
N THR A 78 20.94 10.89 -2.80
CA THR A 78 19.89 11.51 -1.99
C THR A 78 18.57 10.76 -2.21
N PRO A 79 17.91 10.25 -1.14
CA PRO A 79 16.69 9.49 -1.29
C PRO A 79 15.53 10.37 -1.76
N PHE A 80 14.65 9.81 -2.59
CA PHE A 80 13.37 10.41 -2.89
C PHE A 80 12.39 10.13 -1.74
N VAL A 81 11.87 11.19 -1.12
CA VAL A 81 11.02 11.09 0.07
C VAL A 81 9.65 11.70 -0.25
N PRO A 82 8.69 10.92 -0.79
CA PRO A 82 7.35 11.42 -1.03
C PRO A 82 6.58 11.46 0.29
N GLU A 83 5.80 12.53 0.51
CA GLU A 83 4.94 12.68 1.70
C GLU A 83 3.61 11.91 1.59
N THR A 84 3.42 11.14 0.52
CA THR A 84 2.20 10.38 0.28
C THR A 84 2.05 9.14 1.17
N ILE A 85 0.80 8.82 1.45
CA ILE A 85 0.39 7.71 2.33
C ILE A 85 -0.51 6.71 1.59
N VAL A 86 -0.74 5.55 2.19
CA VAL A 86 -1.88 4.68 1.87
C VAL A 86 -3.08 5.11 2.72
N GLU A 87 -4.11 5.67 2.09
CA GLU A 87 -5.30 6.16 2.77
C GLU A 87 -6.44 5.12 2.82
N ARG A 88 -6.39 4.10 1.96
CA ARG A 88 -7.44 3.08 1.87
C ARG A 88 -6.87 1.76 1.35
N VAL A 89 -7.38 0.65 1.89
CA VAL A 89 -7.15 -0.68 1.33
C VAL A 89 -8.50 -1.34 1.07
N VAL A 90 -8.68 -1.87 -0.13
CA VAL A 90 -9.87 -2.64 -0.52
C VAL A 90 -9.41 -4.06 -0.84
N ILE A 91 -9.97 -5.06 -0.17
CA ILE A 91 -9.65 -6.47 -0.36
C ILE A 91 -10.87 -7.19 -0.90
N LEU A 92 -10.72 -7.83 -2.06
CA LEU A 92 -11.76 -8.56 -2.78
C LEU A 92 -11.55 -10.07 -2.61
N GLY A 93 -12.63 -10.80 -2.35
CA GLY A 93 -12.59 -12.25 -2.18
C GLY A 93 -12.38 -12.69 -0.73
N VAL A 94 -12.60 -11.79 0.25
CA VAL A 94 -12.50 -12.15 1.67
C VAL A 94 -13.72 -12.99 2.06
N ALA A 95 -13.48 -14.21 2.56
CA ALA A 95 -14.55 -15.18 2.80
C ALA A 95 -15.51 -14.79 3.93
N ARG A 96 -15.02 -14.10 4.97
CA ARG A 96 -15.76 -13.75 6.19
C ARG A 96 -15.33 -12.37 6.68
N ALA A 97 -16.22 -11.70 7.40
CA ALA A 97 -15.88 -10.44 8.07
C ALA A 97 -14.76 -10.68 9.10
N PRO A 98 -13.73 -9.82 9.14
CA PRO A 98 -12.76 -9.87 10.23
C PRO A 98 -13.39 -9.41 11.54
N GLN A 99 -12.87 -9.92 12.64
CA GLN A 99 -13.17 -9.44 13.99
C GLN A 99 -12.38 -8.16 14.28
N GLN A 100 -11.13 -8.09 13.82
CA GLN A 100 -10.23 -6.97 14.11
C GLN A 100 -9.25 -6.72 12.96
N ALA A 101 -8.80 -5.48 12.83
CA ALA A 101 -7.70 -5.12 11.96
C ALA A 101 -6.80 -4.10 12.65
N TYR A 102 -5.49 -4.19 12.44
CA TYR A 102 -4.52 -3.26 13.04
C TYR A 102 -3.31 -3.03 12.14
N VAL A 103 -2.74 -1.83 12.26
CA VAL A 103 -1.48 -1.44 11.59
C VAL A 103 -0.30 -1.73 12.51
N ASN A 104 0.74 -2.30 11.93
CA ASN A 104 2.05 -2.50 12.52
C ASN A 104 3.08 -1.70 11.72
N VAL A 105 3.70 -0.71 12.35
CA VAL A 105 4.85 0.02 11.80
C VAL A 105 6.01 -0.19 12.75
N ALA A 106 7.20 -0.49 12.23
CA ALA A 106 8.38 -0.70 13.06
C ALA A 106 8.63 0.53 13.97
N GLY A 107 8.76 0.30 15.28
CA GLY A 107 8.98 1.34 16.27
C GLY A 107 7.74 2.13 16.71
N ALA A 108 6.53 1.75 16.26
CA ALA A 108 5.27 2.34 16.70
C ALA A 108 4.38 1.31 17.39
N ASN A 109 3.50 1.78 18.29
CA ASN A 109 2.46 0.95 18.89
C ASN A 109 1.44 0.50 17.83
N GLN A 110 0.89 -0.70 18.02
CA GLN A 110 -0.19 -1.20 17.16
C GLN A 110 -1.39 -0.26 17.24
N ALA A 111 -1.89 0.16 16.08
CA ALA A 111 -3.06 1.03 15.98
C ALA A 111 -4.24 0.25 15.38
N PRO A 112 -5.41 0.21 16.05
CA PRO A 112 -6.59 -0.44 15.49
C PRO A 112 -7.10 0.29 14.24
N LEU A 113 -7.67 -0.46 13.30
CA LEU A 113 -8.28 0.06 12.09
C LEU A 113 -9.78 -0.19 12.06
N SER A 114 -10.50 0.83 11.61
CA SER A 114 -11.91 0.68 11.25
C SER A 114 -12.03 0.08 9.85
N PHE A 115 -13.07 -0.74 9.65
CA PHE A 115 -13.32 -1.42 8.39
C PHE A 115 -14.81 -1.63 8.14
N ASP A 116 -15.17 -1.77 6.87
CA ASP A 116 -16.49 -2.24 6.44
C ASP A 116 -16.34 -3.55 5.66
N PHE A 117 -17.26 -4.47 5.87
CA PHE A 117 -17.34 -5.71 5.09
C PHE A 117 -18.70 -5.83 4.42
N ASP A 118 -18.67 -5.99 3.10
CA ASP A 118 -19.84 -6.32 2.29
C ASP A 118 -19.81 -7.81 1.96
N SER A 119 -20.72 -8.57 2.59
CA SER A 119 -20.82 -10.02 2.42
C SER A 119 -21.32 -10.44 1.04
N SER A 120 -22.12 -9.60 0.37
CA SER A 120 -22.66 -9.88 -0.95
C SER A 120 -21.57 -9.87 -2.03
N SER A 121 -20.65 -8.91 -1.92
CA SER A 121 -19.52 -8.75 -2.85
C SER A 121 -18.19 -9.30 -2.32
N ARG A 122 -18.18 -9.87 -1.11
CA ARG A 122 -16.97 -10.36 -0.40
C ARG A 122 -15.85 -9.32 -0.39
N LYS A 123 -16.22 -8.07 -0.09
CA LYS A 123 -15.36 -6.89 -0.16
C LYS A 123 -15.12 -6.32 1.22
N LEU A 124 -13.87 -6.29 1.64
CA LEU A 124 -13.41 -5.65 2.87
C LEU A 124 -12.77 -4.29 2.53
N THR A 125 -13.18 -3.22 3.21
CA THR A 125 -12.59 -1.88 3.05
C THR A 125 -11.99 -1.43 4.37
N LEU A 126 -10.66 -1.29 4.42
CA LEU A 126 -9.95 -0.72 5.57
C LEU A 126 -9.86 0.80 5.41
N ARG A 127 -10.35 1.53 6.41
CA ARG A 127 -10.46 2.99 6.36
C ARG A 127 -9.25 3.65 7.03
N ARG A 128 -8.60 4.55 6.30
CA ARG A 128 -7.51 5.41 6.79
C ARG A 128 -6.38 4.65 7.51
N PRO A 129 -5.68 3.69 6.86
CA PRO A 129 -4.47 3.11 7.43
C PRO A 129 -3.39 4.14 7.76
N ALA A 130 -3.32 5.22 6.97
CA ALA A 130 -2.38 6.32 7.11
C ALA A 130 -0.91 5.88 7.17
N THR A 131 -0.59 4.76 6.52
CA THR A 131 0.78 4.24 6.47
C THR A 131 1.59 4.97 5.40
N PRO A 132 2.82 5.42 5.69
CA PRO A 132 3.67 6.06 4.69
C PRO A 132 4.00 5.12 3.52
N ILE A 133 3.93 5.60 2.28
CA ILE A 133 4.21 4.73 1.11
C ILE A 133 5.66 4.26 1.06
N ALA A 134 6.58 5.10 1.55
CA ALA A 134 8.02 4.88 1.45
C ALA A 134 8.57 3.97 2.56
N LYS A 135 7.76 3.63 3.58
CA LYS A 135 8.19 2.84 4.75
C LYS A 135 7.64 1.43 4.73
N ASP A 136 8.33 0.56 5.46
CA ASP A 136 7.89 -0.79 5.75
C ASP A 136 6.77 -0.77 6.80
N TRP A 137 5.72 -1.53 6.54
CA TRP A 137 4.57 -1.68 7.43
C TRP A 137 3.82 -2.98 7.13
N ALA A 138 3.02 -3.42 8.08
CA ALA A 138 2.11 -4.55 7.93
C ALA A 138 0.73 -4.21 8.47
N ILE A 139 -0.33 -4.67 7.82
CA ILE A 139 -1.70 -4.63 8.32
C ILE A 139 -2.13 -6.06 8.56
N THR A 140 -2.47 -6.38 9.80
CA THR A 140 -3.00 -7.70 10.16
C THR A 140 -4.50 -7.62 10.28
N ILE A 141 -5.17 -8.63 9.72
CA ILE A 141 -6.62 -8.79 9.67
C ILE A 141 -6.93 -10.14 10.31
N LEU A 142 -7.69 -10.14 11.41
CA LEU A 142 -8.07 -11.31 12.21
C LEU A 142 -9.56 -11.58 12.08
#